data_AF-A0A9J6CQF0-F1
#
_entry.id   AF-A0A9J6CQF0-F1
#
_cell.length_a   1.000
_cell.length_b   1.000
_cell.length_c   1.000
_cell.angle_alpha   90.00
_cell.angle_beta   90.00
_cell.angle_gamma   90.00
#
_symmetry.space_group_name_H-M   'P 1'
#
loop_
_entity.id
_entity.type
_entity.pdbx_description
1 polymer ?
#
loop_
_entity_poly.entity_id
_entity_poly.type
_entity_poly.pdbx_seq_one_letter_code
_entity_poly.pdbx_strand_id
1 'polypeptide(L)'
;MLSKAKFLTKLSQHAFIRSLPVKLNAEIKPIKNLLIENRGLISVPLIKICKKFGIRTVSVYSDSNIKSLHASMTLPENNENGIHKFTILMKEAKKIRSLLMKEVRREESGGGESEKRFNPTLIYLALYAIFVQWIAFLHASGIIFGNERTEKYFDLMGSITFISTLLLSIYLSPRALSLRQIILSSFVTLWTLRLGSFLFYRIHNNDGTDSRFTEIKKNNNEFLMVWSLQGVWVF
;
A
#
# COMPACT_ATOMS: atom_id res chain seq x y z
N MET A 1 13.25 -41.78 10.97
CA MET A 1 11.78 -41.70 11.15
C MET A 1 11.33 -40.71 12.26
N LEU A 2 12.11 -39.65 12.57
CA LEU A 2 11.86 -38.73 13.70
C LEU A 2 11.64 -37.25 13.30
N SER A 3 11.50 -36.94 12.00
CA SER A 3 11.42 -35.55 11.50
C SER A 3 9.98 -35.01 11.35
N LYS A 4 8.99 -35.87 11.06
CA LYS A 4 7.58 -35.45 10.92
C LYS A 4 6.92 -35.07 12.26
N ALA A 5 7.30 -35.73 13.36
CA ALA A 5 6.72 -35.45 14.70
C ALA A 5 7.14 -34.08 15.27
N LYS A 6 8.36 -33.61 14.97
CA LYS A 6 8.85 -32.27 15.34
C LYS A 6 8.24 -31.14 14.49
N PHE A 7 7.85 -31.44 13.25
CA PHE A 7 7.19 -30.48 12.37
C PHE A 7 5.73 -30.22 12.81
N LEU A 8 5.02 -31.26 13.25
CA LEU A 8 3.64 -31.14 13.74
C LEU A 8 3.54 -30.50 15.14
N THR A 9 4.53 -30.70 16.01
CA THR A 9 4.61 -29.99 17.31
C THR A 9 4.94 -28.50 17.15
N LYS A 10 5.68 -28.11 16.10
CA LYS A 10 5.99 -26.69 15.82
C LYS A 10 4.84 -25.94 15.14
N LEU A 11 3.97 -26.65 14.42
CA LEU A 11 2.72 -26.10 13.88
C LEU A 11 1.64 -25.88 14.98
N SER A 12 1.67 -26.68 16.05
CA SER A 12 0.82 -26.48 17.23
C SER A 12 1.12 -25.17 17.98
N GLN A 13 2.37 -24.70 17.95
CA GLN A 13 2.77 -23.45 18.62
C GLN A 13 2.42 -22.17 17.83
N HIS A 14 2.02 -22.28 16.56
CA HIS A 14 1.49 -21.18 15.78
C HIS A 14 -0.05 -21.03 15.88
N ALA A 15 -0.69 -21.73 16.82
CA ALA A 15 -2.06 -21.46 17.25
C ALA A 15 -2.17 -20.21 18.16
N PHE A 16 -1.36 -19.17 17.90
CA PHE A 16 -1.30 -17.92 18.66
C PHE A 16 -2.59 -17.07 18.54
N ILE A 17 -3.52 -17.45 17.66
CA ILE A 17 -4.86 -16.85 17.61
C ILE A 17 -5.78 -17.40 18.72
N ARG A 18 -5.41 -18.49 19.41
CA ARG A 18 -6.30 -19.18 20.37
C ARG A 18 -6.10 -18.82 21.85
N SER A 19 -5.16 -17.93 22.20
CA SER A 19 -4.83 -17.61 23.60
C SER A 19 -4.87 -16.14 23.96
N LEU A 20 -5.61 -15.31 23.21
CA LEU A 20 -5.99 -13.98 23.72
C LEU A 20 -7.02 -14.20 24.84
N PRO A 21 -6.75 -13.85 26.12
CA PRO A 21 -7.76 -13.88 27.16
C PRO A 21 -8.64 -12.64 27.05
N VAL A 22 -9.10 -12.31 25.85
CA VAL A 22 -10.19 -11.36 25.70
C VAL A 22 -11.43 -12.17 26.02
N LYS A 23 -11.93 -12.07 27.27
CA LYS A 23 -13.32 -12.42 27.58
C LYS A 23 -14.22 -11.49 26.75
N LEU A 24 -14.42 -11.84 25.48
CA LEU A 24 -15.44 -11.25 24.62
C LEU A 24 -16.79 -11.82 25.07
N ASN A 25 -17.25 -11.38 26.24
CA ASN A 25 -18.67 -11.41 26.61
C ASN A 25 -19.41 -10.29 25.85
N ALA A 26 -19.18 -10.22 24.54
CA ALA A 26 -19.97 -9.39 23.65
C ALA A 26 -20.85 -10.35 22.86
N GLU A 27 -22.15 -10.34 23.09
CA GLU A 27 -23.11 -10.90 22.14
C GLU A 27 -22.81 -10.31 20.76
N ILE A 28 -22.19 -11.09 19.87
CA ILE A 28 -21.90 -10.67 18.51
C ILE A 28 -23.24 -10.58 17.79
N LYS A 29 -23.82 -9.37 17.78
CA LYS A 29 -25.03 -9.11 17.01
C LYS A 29 -24.75 -9.42 15.54
N PRO A 30 -25.59 -10.21 14.86
CA PRO A 30 -25.39 -10.54 13.45
C PRO A 30 -25.32 -9.25 12.62
N ILE A 31 -24.30 -9.13 11.78
CA ILE A 31 -24.06 -7.96 10.94
C ILE A 31 -25.16 -7.91 9.88
N LYS A 32 -26.10 -6.98 10.02
CA LYS A 32 -27.22 -6.80 9.08
C LYS A 32 -26.87 -5.92 7.88
N ASN A 33 -25.93 -4.99 8.06
CA ASN A 33 -25.52 -4.05 7.02
C ASN A 33 -23.98 -3.93 6.99
N LEU A 34 -23.39 -3.93 5.81
CA LEU A 34 -21.95 -3.77 5.58
C LEU A 34 -21.70 -2.64 4.59
N LEU A 35 -20.87 -1.67 4.98
CA LEU A 35 -20.40 -0.61 4.09
C LEU A 35 -19.12 -1.05 3.37
N ILE A 36 -19.03 -0.76 2.08
CA ILE A 36 -17.87 -1.09 1.25
C ILE A 36 -17.19 0.22 0.82
N GLU A 37 -16.00 0.47 1.38
CA GLU A 37 -15.15 1.64 1.09
C GLU A 37 -14.15 1.39 -0.06
N ASN A 38 -14.45 0.47 -0.97
CA ASN A 38 -13.60 0.15 -2.13
C ASN A 38 -14.43 0.18 -3.42
N ARG A 39 -13.77 0.36 -4.56
CA ARG A 39 -14.43 0.55 -5.87
C ARG A 39 -14.13 -0.60 -6.83
N GLY A 40 -14.98 -0.76 -7.83
CA GLY A 40 -14.72 -1.61 -8.99
C GLY A 40 -14.61 -3.10 -8.68
N LEU A 41 -13.67 -3.79 -9.33
CA LEU A 41 -13.59 -5.26 -9.37
C LEU A 41 -13.33 -5.94 -8.01
N ILE A 42 -12.78 -5.21 -7.04
CA ILE A 42 -12.54 -5.75 -5.69
C ILE A 42 -13.83 -5.75 -4.86
N SER A 43 -14.69 -4.76 -5.07
CA SER A 43 -15.95 -4.62 -4.32
C SER A 43 -17.03 -5.62 -4.76
N VAL A 44 -17.06 -5.99 -6.05
CA VAL A 44 -18.11 -6.85 -6.62
C VAL A 44 -18.16 -8.26 -6.03
N PRO A 45 -17.04 -9.00 -5.85
CA PRO A 45 -17.05 -10.31 -5.19
C PRO A 45 -17.55 -10.23 -3.74
N LEU A 46 -17.16 -9.17 -3.01
CA LEU A 46 -17.57 -8.96 -1.62
C LEU A 46 -19.08 -8.73 -1.50
N ILE A 47 -19.65 -7.90 -2.39
CA ILE A 47 -21.10 -7.66 -2.48
C ILE A 47 -21.86 -8.97 -2.75
N LYS A 48 -21.37 -9.78 -3.70
CA LYS A 48 -22.00 -11.07 -4.03
C LYS A 48 -21.99 -12.04 -2.86
N ILE A 49 -20.90 -12.09 -2.09
CA ILE A 49 -20.79 -12.93 -0.89
C ILE A 49 -21.78 -12.44 0.17
N CYS A 50 -21.80 -11.14 0.46
CA CYS A 50 -22.70 -10.57 1.47
C CYS A 50 -24.18 -10.81 1.13
N LYS A 51 -24.56 -10.71 -0.16
CA LYS A 51 -25.92 -11.01 -0.62
C LYS A 51 -26.30 -12.48 -0.37
N LYS A 52 -25.37 -13.42 -0.53
CA LYS A 52 -25.60 -14.85 -0.20
C LYS A 52 -25.84 -15.08 1.29
N PHE A 53 -25.25 -14.26 2.15
CA PHE A 53 -25.43 -14.33 3.61
C PHE A 53 -26.57 -13.43 4.14
N GLY A 54 -27.38 -12.84 3.25
CA GLY A 54 -28.49 -11.95 3.65
C GLY A 54 -28.04 -10.62 4.28
N ILE A 55 -26.77 -10.25 4.10
CA ILE A 55 -26.19 -9.00 4.61
C ILE A 55 -26.42 -7.91 3.57
N ARG A 56 -27.07 -6.81 3.97
CA ARG A 56 -27.27 -5.66 3.07
C ARG A 56 -25.97 -4.89 2.89
N THR A 57 -25.57 -4.67 1.65
CA THR A 57 -24.35 -3.91 1.35
C THR A 57 -24.66 -2.52 0.82
N VAL A 58 -23.89 -1.55 1.29
CA VAL A 58 -23.91 -0.16 0.83
C VAL A 58 -22.53 0.18 0.29
N SER A 59 -22.43 0.90 -0.83
CA SER A 59 -21.15 1.33 -1.41
C SER A 59 -21.09 2.85 -1.55
N VAL A 60 -19.90 3.42 -1.36
CA VAL A 60 -19.64 4.85 -1.55
C VAL A 60 -18.94 5.06 -2.89
N TYR A 61 -19.55 5.85 -3.77
CA TYR A 61 -19.02 6.14 -5.10
C TYR A 61 -19.16 7.64 -5.43
N SER A 62 -18.23 8.18 -6.23
CA SER A 62 -18.32 9.55 -6.77
C SER A 62 -19.31 9.62 -7.94
N ASP A 63 -19.72 10.82 -8.34
CA ASP A 63 -20.67 11.02 -9.46
C ASP A 63 -20.19 10.37 -10.77
N SER A 64 -18.87 10.40 -11.01
CA SER A 64 -18.23 9.71 -12.14
C SER A 64 -18.37 8.18 -12.14
N ASN A 65 -18.77 7.57 -11.01
CA ASN A 65 -18.89 6.12 -10.82
C ASN A 65 -20.35 5.67 -10.56
N ILE A 66 -21.34 6.56 -10.70
CA ILE A 66 -22.77 6.24 -10.51
C ILE A 66 -23.22 5.03 -11.35
N LYS A 67 -22.69 4.90 -12.58
CA LYS A 67 -23.05 3.80 -13.51
C LYS A 67 -22.21 2.53 -13.34
N SER A 68 -21.34 2.48 -12.35
CA SER A 68 -20.41 1.36 -12.19
C SER A 68 -21.10 0.11 -11.61
N LEU A 69 -20.56 -1.08 -11.93
CA LEU A 69 -21.17 -2.37 -11.57
C LEU A 69 -21.34 -2.59 -10.07
N HIS A 70 -20.47 -2.00 -9.24
CA HIS A 70 -20.58 -2.12 -7.79
C HIS A 70 -21.64 -1.18 -7.21
N ALA A 71 -21.80 0.02 -7.79
CA ALA A 71 -22.86 0.96 -7.43
C ALA A 71 -24.24 0.38 -7.72
N SER A 72 -24.41 -0.26 -8.88
CA SER A 72 -25.70 -0.87 -9.28
C SER A 72 -26.08 -2.13 -8.48
N MET A 73 -25.13 -2.76 -7.79
CA MET A 73 -25.36 -3.97 -6.98
C MET A 73 -25.70 -3.66 -5.51
N THR A 74 -25.65 -2.40 -5.10
CA THR A 74 -25.88 -1.96 -3.72
C THR A 74 -27.06 -0.99 -3.63
N LEU A 75 -27.66 -0.87 -2.46
CA LEU A 75 -28.70 0.13 -2.24
C LEU A 75 -28.09 1.54 -2.34
N PRO A 76 -28.71 2.48 -3.10
CA PRO A 76 -28.29 3.87 -3.07
C PRO A 76 -28.58 4.43 -1.67
N GLU A 77 -27.56 4.92 -0.98
CA GLU A 77 -27.77 5.55 0.32
C GLU A 77 -28.16 7.02 0.10
N ASN A 78 -29.44 7.36 0.31
CA ASN A 78 -29.89 8.75 0.26
C ASN A 78 -29.15 9.59 1.32
N ASN A 79 -28.73 10.77 0.89
CA ASN A 79 -27.56 11.52 1.33
C ASN A 79 -27.52 12.03 2.80
N GLU A 80 -28.47 11.68 3.67
CA GLU A 80 -28.50 12.20 5.06
C GLU A 80 -28.51 11.10 6.12
N ASN A 81 -29.42 10.13 6.00
CA ASN A 81 -29.51 9.02 6.97
C ASN A 81 -28.32 8.06 6.89
N GLY A 82 -27.75 7.91 5.69
CA GLY A 82 -26.54 7.12 5.46
C GLY A 82 -25.29 7.75 6.00
N ILE A 83 -25.10 9.04 5.70
CA ILE A 83 -23.99 9.84 6.22
C ILE A 83 -24.03 9.87 7.75
N HIS A 84 -25.21 9.99 8.37
CA HIS A 84 -25.32 10.00 9.83
C HIS A 84 -24.96 8.63 10.46
N LYS A 85 -25.47 7.52 9.90
CA LYS A 85 -25.10 6.17 10.35
C LYS A 85 -23.62 5.86 10.10
N PHE A 86 -23.09 6.26 8.95
CA PHE A 86 -21.67 6.14 8.63
C PHE A 86 -20.81 6.95 9.60
N THR A 87 -21.22 8.17 9.93
CA THR A 87 -20.53 9.02 10.91
C THR A 87 -20.48 8.34 12.28
N ILE A 88 -21.59 7.74 12.72
CA ILE A 88 -21.64 6.97 13.98
C ILE A 88 -20.71 5.75 13.89
N LEU A 89 -20.74 5.00 12.79
CA LEU A 89 -19.94 3.79 12.59
C LEU A 89 -18.44 4.10 12.53
N MET A 90 -18.07 5.20 11.86
CA MET A 90 -16.71 5.72 11.82
C MET A 90 -16.25 6.23 13.18
N LYS A 91 -17.15 6.82 13.98
CA LYS A 91 -16.86 7.27 15.35
C LYS A 91 -16.56 6.07 16.26
N GLU A 92 -17.33 4.99 16.15
CA GLU A 92 -17.08 3.73 16.87
C GLU A 92 -15.82 3.01 16.37
N ALA A 93 -15.59 2.94 15.05
CA ALA A 93 -14.37 2.36 14.49
C ALA A 93 -13.12 3.14 14.91
N LYS A 94 -13.18 4.48 14.95
CA LYS A 94 -12.12 5.33 15.50
C LYS A 94 -11.90 5.08 16.99
N LYS A 95 -12.97 4.86 17.75
CA LYS A 95 -12.89 4.53 19.18
C LYS A 95 -12.22 3.17 19.39
N ILE A 96 -12.63 2.13 18.67
CA ILE A 96 -12.01 0.80 18.70
C ILE A 96 -10.54 0.89 18.30
N ARG A 97 -10.22 1.58 17.20
CA ARG A 97 -8.83 1.82 16.78
C ARG A 97 -8.04 2.53 17.86
N SER A 98 -8.61 3.53 18.53
CA SER A 98 -7.90 4.24 19.61
C SER A 98 -7.61 3.34 20.81
N LEU A 99 -8.51 2.41 21.14
CA LEU A 99 -8.32 1.44 22.21
C LEU A 99 -7.27 0.40 21.81
N LEU A 100 -7.34 -0.11 20.59
CA LEU A 100 -6.34 -1.02 20.02
C LEU A 100 -4.96 -0.38 19.98
N MET A 101 -4.85 0.88 19.54
CA MET A 101 -3.59 1.61 19.50
C MET A 101 -3.04 1.90 20.91
N LYS A 102 -3.91 2.13 21.91
CA LYS A 102 -3.48 2.26 23.31
C LYS A 102 -2.96 0.95 23.87
N GLU A 103 -3.55 -0.17 23.48
CA GLU A 103 -3.11 -1.50 23.90
C GLU A 103 -1.79 -1.88 23.23
N VAL A 104 -1.67 -1.66 21.91
CA VAL A 104 -0.40 -1.81 21.17
C VAL A 104 0.69 -0.92 21.78
N ARG A 105 0.37 0.34 22.09
CA ARG A 105 1.34 1.25 22.73
C ARG A 105 1.71 0.80 24.15
N ARG A 106 0.81 0.16 24.91
CA ARG A 106 1.11 -0.45 26.22
C ARG A 106 2.02 -1.66 26.08
N GLU A 107 1.80 -2.52 25.08
CA GLU A 107 2.71 -3.61 24.77
C GLU A 107 4.10 -3.10 24.33
N GLU A 108 4.15 -2.03 23.53
CA GLU A 108 5.40 -1.33 23.18
C GLU A 108 6.07 -0.67 24.39
N SER A 109 5.31 -0.28 25.42
CA SER A 109 5.86 0.29 26.66
C SER A 109 6.38 -0.80 27.62
N GLY A 110 5.90 -2.04 27.48
CA GLY A 110 6.36 -3.21 28.25
C GLY A 110 7.57 -3.92 27.64
N GLY A 111 7.84 -3.70 26.35
CA GLY A 111 9.13 -3.98 25.73
C GLY A 111 10.08 -2.83 26.05
N GLY A 112 11.09 -3.08 26.89
CA GLY A 112 12.02 -2.05 27.36
C GLY A 112 12.48 -1.13 26.23
N GLU A 113 12.62 0.16 26.56
CA GLU A 113 13.11 1.26 25.72
C GLU A 113 14.28 0.84 24.83
N SER A 114 13.96 0.20 23.71
CA SER A 114 14.83 0.17 22.56
C SER A 114 14.68 1.54 21.95
N GLU A 115 15.40 2.47 22.57
CA GLU A 115 15.89 3.73 22.02
C GLU A 115 15.62 3.76 20.52
N LYS A 116 14.75 4.68 20.06
CA LYS A 116 14.58 5.00 18.64
C LYS A 116 15.92 5.52 18.13
N ARG A 117 16.89 4.64 17.96
CA ARG A 117 18.22 4.94 17.44
C ARG A 117 17.99 5.38 16.02
N PHE A 118 18.13 6.67 15.83
CA PHE A 118 18.29 7.29 14.53
C PHE A 118 19.29 6.47 13.74
N ASN A 119 18.82 5.76 12.72
CA ASN A 119 19.68 4.97 11.88
C ASN A 119 20.13 5.85 10.72
N PRO A 120 21.38 6.37 10.71
CA PRO A 120 21.85 7.28 9.68
C PRO A 120 21.76 6.64 8.28
N THR A 121 21.79 5.31 8.19
CA THR A 121 21.57 4.55 6.95
C THR A 121 20.25 4.91 6.27
N LEU A 122 19.16 5.12 7.02
CA LEU A 122 17.87 5.48 6.43
C LEU A 122 17.93 6.85 5.75
N ILE A 123 18.68 7.81 6.29
CA ILE A 123 18.83 9.12 5.66
C ILE A 123 19.69 9.01 4.41
N TYR A 124 20.77 8.24 4.44
CA TYR A 124 21.58 8.01 3.24
C TYR A 124 20.77 7.38 2.12
N LEU A 125 19.88 6.43 2.43
CA LEU A 125 18.98 5.81 1.47
C LEU A 125 17.93 6.79 0.93
N ALA A 126 17.34 7.63 1.79
CA ALA A 126 16.39 8.67 1.36
C ALA A 126 17.05 9.69 0.42
N LEU A 127 18.24 10.20 0.82
CA LEU A 127 19.01 11.13 0.00
C LEU A 127 19.43 10.49 -1.32
N TYR A 128 19.83 9.22 -1.30
CA TYR A 128 20.12 8.45 -2.51
C TYR A 128 18.92 8.36 -3.45
N ALA A 129 17.74 8.00 -2.93
CA ALA A 129 16.53 7.91 -3.74
C ALA A 129 16.15 9.25 -4.39
N ILE A 130 16.18 10.35 -3.62
CA ILE A 130 15.95 11.70 -4.15
C ILE A 130 17.00 12.08 -5.21
N PHE A 131 18.27 11.80 -4.94
CA PHE A 131 19.37 12.13 -5.85
C PHE A 131 19.25 11.41 -7.19
N VAL A 132 18.94 10.11 -7.19
CA VAL A 132 18.71 9.33 -8.42
C VAL A 132 17.55 9.94 -9.22
N GLN A 133 16.48 10.36 -8.55
CA GLN A 133 15.33 10.96 -9.23
C GLN A 133 15.61 12.34 -9.79
N TRP A 134 16.46 13.13 -9.14
CA TRP A 134 16.90 14.42 -9.67
C TRP A 134 17.81 14.24 -10.89
N ILE A 135 18.70 13.24 -10.90
CA ILE A 135 19.47 12.90 -12.11
C ILE A 135 18.52 12.47 -13.24
N ALA A 136 17.55 11.61 -12.93
CA ALA A 136 16.56 11.15 -13.89
C ALA A 136 15.74 12.31 -14.47
N PHE A 137 15.32 13.26 -13.62
CA PHE A 137 14.67 14.50 -14.02
C PHE A 137 15.56 15.34 -14.95
N LEU A 138 16.84 15.52 -14.64
CA LEU A 138 17.75 16.32 -15.48
C LEU A 138 17.89 15.73 -16.89
N HIS A 139 17.91 14.40 -17.01
CA HIS A 139 17.88 13.72 -18.30
C HIS A 139 16.50 13.82 -18.98
N ALA A 140 15.41 13.64 -18.23
CA ALA A 140 14.05 13.64 -18.75
C ALA A 140 13.53 15.04 -19.15
N SER A 141 14.00 16.09 -18.49
CA SER A 141 13.62 17.49 -18.74
C SER A 141 14.36 18.12 -19.92
N GLY A 142 15.44 17.49 -20.39
CA GLY A 142 16.25 17.99 -21.48
C GLY A 142 17.18 19.14 -21.14
N ILE A 143 17.33 19.48 -19.85
CA ILE A 143 18.22 20.56 -19.40
C ILE A 143 19.68 20.25 -19.72
N ILE A 144 20.10 18.99 -19.60
CA ILE A 144 21.50 18.59 -19.84
C ILE A 144 21.75 18.19 -21.30
N PHE A 145 20.80 17.48 -21.92
CA PHE A 145 21.04 16.83 -23.22
C PHE A 145 20.30 17.48 -24.39
N GLY A 146 19.52 18.54 -24.15
CA GLY A 146 18.77 19.25 -25.21
C GLY A 146 17.67 18.40 -25.87
N ASN A 147 17.31 17.26 -25.28
CA ASN A 147 16.22 16.40 -25.76
C ASN A 147 14.84 16.96 -25.40
N GLU A 148 13.82 16.54 -26.15
CA GLU A 148 12.45 16.84 -25.79
C GLU A 148 12.07 16.21 -24.44
N ARG A 149 11.21 16.91 -23.70
CA ARG A 149 10.76 16.46 -22.39
C ARG A 149 10.02 15.13 -22.51
N THR A 150 10.51 14.11 -21.82
CA THR A 150 10.01 12.75 -21.93
C THR A 150 9.60 12.17 -20.58
N GLU A 151 8.39 11.63 -20.53
CA GLU A 151 7.81 10.88 -19.42
C GLU A 151 8.02 9.37 -19.58
N LYS A 152 8.54 8.92 -20.74
CA LYS A 152 8.57 7.51 -21.14
C LYS A 152 9.28 6.61 -20.14
N TYR A 153 10.24 7.17 -19.42
CA TYR A 153 11.07 6.45 -18.46
C TYR A 153 10.65 6.70 -17.01
N PHE A 154 9.60 7.48 -16.75
CA PHE A 154 9.21 7.84 -15.38
C PHE A 154 8.91 6.60 -14.52
N ASP A 155 8.02 5.72 -14.97
CA ASP A 155 7.66 4.49 -14.24
C ASP A 155 8.85 3.51 -14.13
N LEU A 156 9.71 3.46 -15.16
CA LEU A 156 10.90 2.61 -15.17
C LEU A 156 11.93 3.09 -14.13
N MET A 157 12.19 4.40 -14.08
CA MET A 157 13.12 5.00 -13.12
C MET A 157 12.65 4.82 -11.68
N GLY A 158 11.34 4.90 -11.42
CA GLY A 158 10.78 4.55 -10.12
C GLY A 158 11.07 3.10 -9.72
N SER A 159 10.91 2.16 -10.64
CA SER A 159 11.18 0.73 -10.40
C SER A 159 12.67 0.45 -10.17
N ILE A 160 13.55 1.08 -10.96
CA ILE A 160 15.01 0.96 -10.82
C ILE A 160 15.45 1.54 -9.47
N THR A 161 14.97 2.73 -9.11
CA THR A 161 15.32 3.39 -7.84
C THR A 161 14.87 2.57 -6.64
N PHE A 162 13.71 1.92 -6.72
CA PHE A 162 13.24 1.02 -5.66
C PHE A 162 14.16 -0.19 -5.48
N ILE A 163 14.48 -0.89 -6.57
CA ILE A 163 15.35 -2.06 -6.53
C ILE A 163 16.75 -1.67 -6.07
N SER A 164 17.31 -0.56 -6.57
CA SER A 164 18.64 -0.12 -6.18
C SER A 164 18.69 0.32 -4.70
N THR A 165 17.66 1.00 -4.20
CA THR A 165 17.56 1.37 -2.78
C THR A 165 17.43 0.13 -1.88
N LEU A 166 16.66 -0.87 -2.29
CA LEU A 166 16.57 -2.16 -1.60
C LEU A 166 17.94 -2.86 -1.53
N LEU A 167 18.65 -2.95 -2.66
CA LEU A 167 19.98 -3.57 -2.72
C LEU A 167 21.00 -2.80 -1.89
N LEU A 168 20.96 -1.46 -1.94
CA LEU A 168 21.83 -0.60 -1.15
C LEU A 168 21.54 -0.75 0.35
N SER A 169 20.27 -0.85 0.74
CA SER A 169 19.89 -1.11 2.14
C SER A 169 20.41 -2.45 2.64
N ILE A 170 20.42 -3.48 1.79
CA ILE A 170 20.98 -4.79 2.11
C ILE A 170 22.50 -4.69 2.24
N TYR A 171 23.16 -4.00 1.31
CA TYR A 171 24.61 -3.83 1.29
C TYR A 171 25.12 -3.05 2.51
N LEU A 172 24.41 -2.00 2.92
CA LEU A 172 24.75 -1.19 4.09
C LEU A 172 24.34 -1.84 5.42
N SER A 173 23.65 -2.99 5.39
CA SER A 173 23.25 -3.70 6.60
C SER A 173 24.47 -4.34 7.27
N PRO A 174 24.82 -3.99 8.52
CA PRO A 174 25.96 -4.56 9.22
C PRO A 174 25.71 -6.02 9.66
N ARG A 175 24.47 -6.51 9.53
CA ARG A 175 24.07 -7.86 9.94
C ARG A 175 23.75 -8.71 8.72
N ALA A 176 24.13 -9.98 8.80
CA ALA A 176 23.72 -10.99 7.84
C ALA A 176 22.18 -11.06 7.75
N LEU A 177 21.67 -11.21 6.54
CA LEU A 177 20.24 -11.32 6.30
C LEU A 177 19.69 -12.62 6.87
N SER A 178 18.57 -12.52 7.58
CA SER A 178 17.78 -13.71 7.94
C SER A 178 17.11 -14.32 6.70
N LEU A 179 16.83 -15.62 6.74
CA LEU A 179 16.12 -16.31 5.66
C LEU A 179 14.78 -15.65 5.30
N ARG A 180 14.08 -15.10 6.32
CA ARG A 180 12.82 -14.36 6.12
C ARG A 180 13.04 -13.09 5.31
N GLN A 181 14.08 -12.33 5.62
CA GLN A 181 14.42 -11.11 4.88
C GLN A 181 14.78 -11.41 3.44
N ILE A 182 15.56 -12.47 3.19
CA ILE A 182 15.93 -12.89 1.83
C ILE A 182 14.68 -13.23 1.01
N ILE A 183 13.79 -14.07 1.56
CA ILE A 183 12.55 -14.45 0.87
C ILE A 183 11.71 -13.19 0.58
N LEU A 184 11.50 -12.32 1.58
CA LEU A 184 10.71 -11.10 1.40
C LEU A 184 11.32 -10.16 0.36
N SER A 185 12.64 -9.92 0.41
CA SER A 185 13.32 -9.07 -0.56
C SER A 185 13.26 -9.65 -1.98
N SER A 186 13.35 -10.97 -2.13
CA SER A 186 13.21 -11.62 -3.44
C SER A 186 11.80 -11.49 -3.99
N PHE A 187 10.77 -11.73 -3.17
CA PHE A 187 9.37 -11.58 -3.59
C PHE A 187 9.04 -10.14 -3.98
N VAL A 188 9.48 -9.16 -3.19
CA VAL A 188 9.23 -7.76 -3.51
C VAL A 188 9.98 -7.34 -4.78
N THR A 189 11.21 -7.83 -4.99
CA THR A 189 11.97 -7.56 -6.21
C THR A 189 11.27 -8.14 -7.45
N LEU A 190 10.83 -9.40 -7.39
CA LEU A 190 10.09 -10.03 -8.48
C LEU A 190 8.77 -9.29 -8.79
N TRP A 191 8.07 -8.86 -7.74
CA TRP A 191 6.85 -8.08 -7.90
C TRP A 191 7.13 -6.72 -8.55
N THR A 192 8.16 -6.00 -8.09
CA THR A 192 8.55 -4.71 -8.67
C THR A 192 8.98 -4.86 -10.12
N LEU A 193 9.75 -5.90 -10.47
CA LEU A 193 10.12 -6.16 -11.86
C LEU A 193 8.88 -6.43 -12.73
N ARG A 194 7.97 -7.29 -12.27
CA ARG A 194 6.74 -7.58 -13.01
C ARG A 194 5.89 -6.32 -13.23
N LEU A 195 5.68 -5.54 -12.17
CA LEU A 195 4.86 -4.34 -12.24
C LEU A 195 5.53 -3.24 -13.08
N GLY A 196 6.82 -3.00 -12.86
CA GLY A 196 7.62 -2.01 -13.59
C GLY A 196 7.71 -2.33 -15.08
N SER A 197 7.97 -3.59 -15.44
CA SER A 197 7.97 -4.02 -16.85
C SER A 197 6.61 -3.85 -17.51
N PHE A 198 5.52 -4.16 -16.80
CA PHE A 198 4.17 -3.94 -17.32
C PHE A 198 3.86 -2.45 -17.56
N LEU A 199 4.24 -1.57 -16.62
CA LEU A 199 4.04 -0.13 -16.74
C LEU A 199 4.84 0.46 -17.91
N PHE A 200 6.09 0.04 -18.06
CA PHE A 200 6.94 0.45 -19.18
C PHE A 200 6.39 -0.04 -20.53
N TYR A 201 5.99 -1.30 -20.61
CA TYR A 201 5.34 -1.88 -21.79
C TYR A 201 4.07 -1.11 -22.19
N ARG A 202 3.24 -0.74 -21.20
CA ARG A 202 2.01 0.03 -21.41
C ARG A 202 2.28 1.38 -22.05
N ILE A 203 3.30 2.11 -21.59
CA ILE A 203 3.65 3.42 -22.15
C ILE A 203 4.14 3.26 -23.59
N HIS A 204 4.98 2.25 -23.86
CA HIS A 204 5.51 2.04 -25.20
C HIS A 204 4.40 1.71 -26.23
N ASN A 205 3.39 0.95 -25.82
CA ASN A 205 2.30 0.54 -26.71
C ASN A 205 1.22 1.61 -26.94
N ASN A 206 1.08 2.59 -26.06
CA ASN A 206 0.06 3.65 -26.14
C ASN A 206 0.66 4.96 -26.67
N ASP A 207 1.31 4.92 -27.84
CA ASP A 207 1.96 6.06 -28.52
C ASP A 207 3.04 6.79 -27.69
N GLY A 208 3.50 6.19 -26.58
CA GLY A 208 4.56 6.76 -25.76
C GLY A 208 4.16 8.02 -24.99
N THR A 209 2.87 8.33 -24.88
CA THR A 209 2.39 9.53 -24.18
C THR A 209 1.33 9.18 -23.14
N ASP A 210 1.49 9.74 -21.93
CA ASP A 210 0.49 9.62 -20.87
C ASP A 210 -0.16 10.98 -20.69
N SER A 211 -1.48 11.06 -20.90
CA SER A 211 -2.24 12.32 -20.85
C SER A 211 -2.06 13.10 -19.54
N ARG A 212 -1.73 12.41 -18.44
CA ARG A 212 -1.44 13.04 -17.14
C ARG A 212 -0.20 13.93 -17.20
N PHE A 213 0.78 13.58 -18.03
CA PHE A 213 2.05 14.30 -18.15
C PHE A 213 2.00 15.43 -19.18
N THR A 214 0.92 15.57 -19.96
CA THR A 214 0.80 16.58 -21.01
C THR A 214 0.86 18.01 -20.46
N GLU A 215 0.22 18.26 -19.32
CA GLU A 215 0.29 19.58 -18.66
C GLU A 215 1.54 19.71 -17.78
N ILE A 216 1.85 18.65 -17.00
CA ILE A 216 2.96 18.63 -16.04
C ILE A 216 4.31 18.92 -16.73
N LYS A 217 4.53 18.40 -17.95
CA LYS A 217 5.78 18.63 -18.70
C LYS A 217 5.96 20.09 -19.16
N LYS A 218 4.91 20.91 -19.20
CA LYS A 218 5.02 22.30 -19.67
C LYS A 218 5.75 23.17 -18.65
N ASN A 219 5.60 22.87 -17.36
CA ASN A 219 6.21 23.60 -16.26
C ASN A 219 7.32 22.77 -15.59
N ASN A 220 8.56 23.25 -15.65
CA ASN A 220 9.70 22.54 -15.06
C ASN A 220 9.55 22.32 -13.55
N ASN A 221 8.88 23.22 -12.83
CA ASN A 221 8.70 23.10 -11.38
C ASN A 221 7.72 21.99 -11.02
N GLU A 222 6.60 21.90 -11.76
CA GLU A 222 5.62 20.82 -11.59
C GLU A 222 6.23 19.47 -11.99
N PHE A 223 7.02 19.46 -13.07
CA PHE A 223 7.72 18.25 -13.47
C PHE A 223 8.71 17.80 -12.39
N LEU A 224 9.57 18.69 -11.88
CA LEU A 224 10.50 18.40 -10.78
C LEU A 224 9.77 17.90 -9.51
N MET A 225 8.62 18.49 -9.19
CA MET A 225 7.82 18.09 -8.04
C MET A 225 7.38 16.63 -8.17
N VAL A 226 6.93 16.20 -9.36
CA VAL A 226 6.48 14.82 -9.59
C VAL A 226 7.64 13.82 -9.48
N TRP A 227 8.82 14.16 -9.99
CA TRP A 227 10.04 13.35 -9.81
C TRP A 227 10.49 13.28 -8.34
N SER A 228 10.40 14.40 -7.61
CA SER A 228 10.74 14.43 -6.18
C SER A 228 9.75 13.62 -5.36
N LEU A 229 8.45 13.72 -5.65
CA LEU A 229 7.41 12.93 -5.00
C LEU A 229 7.61 11.43 -5.28
N GLN A 230 8.04 11.07 -6.49
CA GLN A 230 8.40 9.68 -6.79
C GLN A 230 9.56 9.19 -5.92
N GLY A 231 10.59 10.01 -5.72
CA GLY A 231 11.71 9.66 -4.84
C GLY A 231 11.29 9.47 -3.37
N VAL A 232 10.43 10.35 -2.86
CA VAL A 232 9.82 10.20 -1.52
C VAL A 232 8.95 8.96 -1.44
N TRP A 233 8.20 8.63 -2.48
CA TRP A 233 7.30 7.48 -2.50
C TRP A 233 8.03 6.14 -2.59
N VAL A 234 9.20 6.12 -3.23
CA VAL A 234 10.03 4.92 -3.36
C VAL A 234 10.75 4.56 -2.06
N PHE A 235 11.10 5.56 -1.24
CA PHE A 235 11.79 5.39 0.04
C PHE A 235 10.83 4.92 1.16
#